data_AF-K2S1N0-F1
#
_entry.id   AF-K2S1N0-F1
#
_cell.length_a   1.000
_cell.length_b   1.000
_cell.length_c   1.000
_cell.angle_alpha   90.00
_cell.angle_beta   90.00
_cell.angle_gamma   90.00
#
_symmetry.space_group_name_H-M   'P 1'
#
loop_
_entity.id
_entity.type
_entity.pdbx_description
1 polymer ?
#
loop_
_entity_poly.entity_id
_entity_poly.type
_entity_poly.pdbx_seq_one_letter_code
_entity_poly.pdbx_strand_id
1 'polypeptide(L)'
;MQWHLTPISVDNTTEPSPQLQDVVSYNLLGGEWLIFGIDTPVAPDAYHWVPPGPLSAQNNTWNILAWGYDSASVPYTMFWEVWLSGQPSEFYFLSRSDAGIADDTYQALLDGVKKFGNKEFNDALTRVYRIKQDGSRHGDPYPVCNATCKENGMW
;
A
#
# COMPACT_ATOMS: atom_id res chain seq x y z
N MET A 1 7.37 -3.56 -5.77
CA MET A 1 5.93 -3.40 -5.47
C MET A 1 5.54 -2.01 -5.88
N GLN A 2 4.40 -1.88 -6.55
CA GLN A 2 3.80 -0.60 -6.92
C GLN A 2 2.39 -0.54 -6.36
N TRP A 3 2.05 0.59 -5.75
CA TRP A 3 0.76 0.82 -5.09
C TRP A 3 0.08 2.04 -5.68
N HIS A 4 -1.22 1.93 -5.95
CA HIS A 4 -1.99 3.01 -6.55
C HIS A 4 -3.35 3.17 -5.89
N LEU A 5 -3.53 4.32 -5.24
CA LEU A 5 -4.81 4.75 -4.72
C LEU A 5 -5.50 5.65 -5.74
N THR A 6 -6.72 5.29 -6.13
CA THR A 6 -7.59 6.08 -6.98
C THR A 6 -8.95 6.23 -6.32
N PRO A 7 -9.60 7.39 -6.35
CA PRO A 7 -10.99 7.50 -5.91
C PRO A 7 -11.86 6.49 -6.65
N ILE A 8 -12.82 5.86 -5.95
CA ILE A 8 -13.85 5.11 -6.66
C ILE A 8 -14.77 6.13 -7.33
N SER A 9 -14.46 6.53 -8.57
CA SER A 9 -15.47 7.15 -9.43
C SER A 9 -16.39 6.03 -9.89
N VAL A 10 -17.38 5.70 -9.06
CA VAL A 10 -18.58 5.05 -9.58
C VAL A 10 -19.23 6.04 -10.54
N ASP A 11 -19.63 5.55 -11.70
CA ASP A 11 -20.38 6.29 -12.69
C ASP A 11 -21.37 7.27 -12.02
N ASN A 12 -21.18 8.56 -12.26
CA ASN A 12 -22.24 9.56 -12.16
C ASN A 12 -22.80 9.86 -10.75
N THR A 13 -21.96 9.94 -9.70
CA THR A 13 -22.37 10.53 -8.41
C THR A 13 -21.79 11.93 -8.22
N THR A 14 -22.61 12.85 -7.68
CA THR A 14 -22.24 14.26 -7.42
C THR A 14 -21.27 14.44 -6.26
N GLU A 15 -21.02 13.40 -5.47
CA GLU A 15 -20.05 13.42 -4.38
C GLU A 15 -19.02 12.28 -4.53
N PRO A 16 -17.73 12.54 -4.28
CA PRO A 16 -16.69 11.51 -4.31
C PRO A 16 -16.91 10.51 -3.17
N SER A 17 -16.79 9.22 -3.47
CA SER A 17 -16.86 8.17 -2.46
C SER A 17 -15.77 8.39 -1.40
N PRO A 18 -16.07 8.19 -0.10
CA PRO A 18 -15.03 8.13 0.93
C PRO A 18 -14.15 6.89 0.79
N GLN A 19 -14.58 5.89 0.01
CA GLN A 19 -13.80 4.70 -0.29
C GLN A 19 -12.81 4.97 -1.42
N LEU A 20 -11.63 4.40 -1.29
CA LEU A 20 -10.60 4.43 -2.32
C LEU A 20 -10.50 3.04 -2.96
N GLN A 21 -10.25 3.03 -4.27
CA GLN A 21 -9.78 1.85 -4.93
C GLN A 21 -8.27 1.80 -4.81
N ASP A 22 -7.78 0.61 -4.53
CA ASP A 22 -6.38 0.30 -4.48
C ASP A 22 -6.03 -0.78 -5.52
N VAL A 23 -4.84 -0.65 -6.11
CA VAL A 23 -4.18 -1.69 -6.88
C VAL A 23 -2.74 -1.89 -6.41
N VAL A 24 -2.46 -3.10 -5.93
CA VAL A 24 -1.12 -3.58 -5.61
C VAL A 24 -0.61 -4.42 -6.77
N SER A 25 0.62 -4.16 -7.21
CA SER A 25 1.32 -5.06 -8.14
C SER A 25 2.75 -5.35 -7.72
N TYR A 26 3.16 -6.60 -7.86
CA TYR A 26 4.53 -7.04 -7.59
C TYR A 26 4.86 -8.33 -8.34
N ASN A 27 6.13 -8.49 -8.67
CA ASN A 27 6.67 -9.79 -9.04
C ASN A 27 7.29 -10.44 -7.81
N LEU A 28 6.82 -11.63 -7.43
CA LEU A 28 7.40 -12.42 -6.35
C LEU A 28 7.63 -13.85 -6.85
N LEU A 29 8.89 -14.30 -6.76
CA LEU A 29 9.32 -15.65 -7.15
C LEU A 29 8.97 -16.03 -8.61
N GLY A 30 8.92 -15.04 -9.52
CA GLY A 30 8.60 -15.26 -10.94
C GLY A 30 7.10 -15.24 -11.25
N GLY A 31 6.23 -15.06 -10.25
CA GLY A 31 4.81 -14.80 -10.45
C GLY A 31 4.52 -13.30 -10.45
N GLU A 32 3.80 -12.83 -11.47
CA GLU A 32 3.28 -11.47 -11.53
C GLU A 32 1.93 -11.40 -10.84
N TRP A 33 1.80 -10.50 -9.86
CA TRP A 33 0.59 -10.29 -9.10
C TRP A 33 0.04 -8.90 -9.40
N LEU A 34 -1.27 -8.84 -9.65
CA LEU A 34 -2.06 -7.62 -9.78
C LEU A 34 -3.33 -7.80 -8.98
N ILE A 35 -3.40 -7.15 -7.82
CA ILE A 35 -4.48 -7.33 -6.86
C ILE A 35 -5.21 -6.01 -6.68
N PHE A 36 -6.52 -6.06 -6.89
CA PHE A 36 -7.40 -4.93 -6.63
C PHE A 36 -7.95 -5.05 -5.21
N GLY A 37 -8.19 -3.91 -4.57
CA GLY A 37 -8.97 -3.87 -3.33
C GLY A 37 -9.65 -2.54 -3.11
N ILE A 38 -10.52 -2.55 -2.11
CA ILE A 38 -11.32 -1.39 -1.70
C ILE A 38 -10.91 -1.00 -0.29
N ASP A 39 -10.42 0.23 -0.17
CA ASP A 39 -10.13 0.88 1.10
C ASP A 39 -11.38 1.57 1.62
N THR A 40 -11.79 1.20 2.83
CA THR A 40 -12.87 1.86 3.56
C THR A 40 -12.28 2.58 4.77
N PRO A 41 -12.44 3.91 4.90
CA PRO A 41 -11.98 4.63 6.08
C PRO A 41 -12.64 4.10 7.35
N VAL A 42 -11.84 3.84 8.37
CA VAL A 42 -12.33 3.43 9.70
C VAL A 42 -11.97 4.42 10.80
N ALA A 43 -10.97 5.26 10.56
CA ALA A 43 -10.56 6.40 11.38
C ALA A 43 -9.73 7.37 10.51
N PRO A 44 -9.38 8.59 10.98
CA PRO A 44 -8.43 9.45 10.28
C PRO A 44 -7.14 8.68 9.98
N ASP A 45 -6.69 8.72 8.72
CA ASP A 45 -5.46 8.06 8.24
C ASP A 45 -5.43 6.53 8.43
N ALA A 46 -6.60 5.89 8.60
CA ALA A 46 -6.72 4.44 8.76
C ALA A 46 -7.83 3.85 7.88
N TYR A 47 -7.48 2.79 7.16
CA TYR A 47 -8.34 2.18 6.15
C TYR A 47 -8.38 0.68 6.32
N HIS A 48 -9.59 0.12 6.25
CA HIS A 48 -9.78 -1.31 6.10
C HIS A 48 -9.79 -1.64 4.61
N TRP A 49 -8.83 -2.46 4.17
CA TRP A 49 -8.73 -2.90 2.79
C TRP A 49 -9.29 -4.32 2.64
N VAL A 50 -10.16 -4.47 1.65
CA VAL A 50 -10.74 -5.76 1.28
C VAL A 50 -10.60 -5.96 -0.23
N PRO A 51 -9.87 -7.00 -0.67
CA PRO A 51 -9.86 -7.36 -2.08
C PRO A 51 -11.18 -8.08 -2.41
N PRO A 52 -11.82 -7.79 -3.55
CA PRO A 52 -13.01 -8.51 -3.95
C PRO A 52 -12.71 -9.97 -4.34
N GLY A 53 -13.78 -10.75 -4.54
CA GLY A 53 -13.69 -12.11 -5.07
C GLY A 53 -13.03 -13.12 -4.11
N PRO A 54 -12.36 -14.14 -4.65
CA PRO A 54 -11.72 -15.21 -3.88
C PRO A 54 -10.64 -14.72 -2.91
N LEU A 55 -10.08 -13.53 -3.14
CA LEU A 55 -9.05 -12.96 -2.29
C LEU A 55 -9.61 -12.29 -1.03
N SER A 56 -10.93 -12.11 -0.89
CA SER A 56 -11.57 -11.36 0.22
C SER A 56 -11.20 -11.80 1.63
N ALA A 57 -10.73 -13.04 1.81
CA ALA A 57 -10.20 -13.53 3.08
C ALA A 57 -8.82 -12.94 3.44
N GLN A 58 -8.11 -12.37 2.47
CA GLN A 58 -6.84 -11.67 2.63
C GLN A 58 -7.12 -10.18 2.84
N ASN A 59 -7.74 -9.84 3.96
CA ASN A 59 -8.04 -8.46 4.32
C ASN A 59 -7.18 -8.00 5.50
N ASN A 60 -7.05 -6.69 5.61
CA ASN A 60 -6.11 -6.02 6.49
C ASN A 60 -6.62 -4.61 6.82
N THR A 61 -6.00 -4.00 7.82
CA THR A 61 -6.15 -2.58 8.12
C THR A 61 -4.78 -1.94 8.02
N TRP A 62 -4.65 -0.88 7.22
CA TRP A 62 -3.43 -0.11 7.16
C TRP A 62 -3.64 1.29 7.76
N ASN A 63 -2.64 1.75 8.51
CA ASN A 63 -2.64 3.03 9.21
C ASN A 63 -1.45 3.84 8.70
N ILE A 64 -1.70 5.01 8.12
CA ILE A 64 -0.65 5.92 7.68
C ILE A 64 0.01 6.51 8.92
N LEU A 65 1.32 6.34 9.03
CA LEU A 65 2.12 6.81 10.15
C LEU A 65 2.94 8.05 9.80
N ALA A 66 3.32 8.19 8.52
CA ALA A 66 4.01 9.36 8.01
C ALA A 66 3.77 9.50 6.52
N TRP A 67 3.71 10.74 6.04
CA TRP A 67 3.68 11.06 4.61
C TRP A 67 4.29 12.45 4.41
N GLY A 68 4.72 12.74 3.19
CA GLY A 68 5.30 14.04 2.87
C GLY A 68 6.21 13.96 1.66
N TYR A 69 7.22 14.83 1.66
CA TYR A 69 8.28 14.84 0.66
C TYR A 69 9.60 14.51 1.36
N ASP A 70 10.40 13.65 0.74
CA ASP A 70 11.73 13.32 1.24
C ASP A 70 12.74 14.45 0.95
N SER A 71 13.99 14.26 1.36
CA SER A 71 15.08 15.22 1.14
C SER A 71 15.39 15.47 -0.33
N ALA A 72 14.97 14.58 -1.24
CA ALA A 72 15.06 14.73 -2.68
C ALA A 72 13.79 15.35 -3.29
N SER A 73 12.86 15.85 -2.45
CA SER A 73 11.57 16.39 -2.86
C SER A 73 10.67 15.38 -3.58
N VAL A 74 10.82 14.09 -3.27
CA VAL A 74 9.97 13.01 -3.79
C VAL A 74 8.87 12.69 -2.78
N PRO A 75 7.59 12.62 -3.20
CA PRO A 75 6.52 12.20 -2.30
C PRO A 75 6.72 10.78 -1.77
N TYR A 76 6.49 10.59 -0.48
CA TYR A 76 6.54 9.28 0.17
C TYR A 76 5.36 9.08 1.14
N THR A 77 5.12 7.82 1.49
CA THR A 77 4.24 7.42 2.60
C THR A 77 4.83 6.22 3.35
N MET A 78 4.56 6.15 4.65
CA MET A 78 4.86 5.03 5.52
C MET A 78 3.58 4.62 6.24
N PHE A 79 3.26 3.33 6.23
CA PHE A 79 2.09 2.81 6.94
C PHE A 79 2.39 1.49 7.65
N TRP A 80 1.55 1.23 8.64
CA TRP A 80 1.52 -0.01 9.42
C TRP A 80 0.30 -0.83 9.03
N GLU A 81 0.55 -2.02 8.51
CA GLU A 81 -0.46 -2.98 8.07
C GLU A 81 -0.69 -4.05 9.12
N VAL A 82 -1.95 -4.31 9.45
CA VAL A 82 -2.39 -5.36 10.37
C VAL A 82 -3.32 -6.31 9.62
N TRP A 83 -2.92 -7.56 9.51
CA TRP A 83 -3.71 -8.61 8.87
C TRP A 83 -4.75 -9.20 9.83
N LEU A 84 -5.99 -9.35 9.39
CA LEU A 84 -7.03 -10.01 10.19
C LEU A 84 -6.87 -11.55 10.19
N SER A 85 -6.10 -12.09 9.25
CA SER A 85 -5.84 -13.52 9.07
C SER A 85 -4.81 -14.10 10.05
N GLY A 86 -4.27 -13.28 10.98
CA GLY A 86 -3.23 -13.69 11.92
C GLY A 86 -1.82 -13.72 11.34
N GLN A 87 -1.63 -13.22 10.12
CA GLN A 87 -0.30 -12.93 9.59
C GLN A 87 0.37 -11.82 10.41
N PRO A 88 1.71 -11.82 10.53
CA PRO A 88 2.40 -10.76 11.23
C PRO A 88 2.11 -9.39 10.61
N SER A 89 1.91 -8.38 11.44
CA SER A 89 1.81 -7.00 11.00
C SER A 89 3.12 -6.50 10.35
N GLU A 90 3.03 -5.56 9.43
CA GLU A 90 4.17 -5.14 8.58
C GLU A 90 4.25 -3.62 8.39
N PHE A 91 5.48 -3.13 8.17
CA PHE A 91 5.72 -1.76 7.75
C PHE A 91 5.97 -1.69 6.26
N TYR A 92 5.32 -0.72 5.62
CA TYR A 92 5.56 -0.38 4.23
C TYR A 92 6.11 1.03 4.13
N PHE A 93 7.10 1.17 3.25
CA PHE A 93 7.76 2.43 2.93
C PHE A 93 7.67 2.62 1.43
N LEU A 94 6.82 3.53 0.99
CA LEU A 94 6.55 3.74 -0.42
C LEU A 94 7.02 5.11 -0.88
N SER A 95 7.55 5.16 -2.09
CA SER A 95 8.05 6.36 -2.75
C SER A 95 7.44 6.48 -4.13
N ARG A 96 7.29 7.71 -4.62
CA ARG A 96 6.98 7.99 -6.03
C ARG A 96 8.20 7.91 -6.95
N SER A 97 9.39 7.66 -6.41
CA SER A 97 10.62 7.42 -7.17
C SER A 97 10.93 5.92 -7.26
N ASP A 98 11.42 5.48 -8.43
CA ASP A 98 11.91 4.12 -8.62
C ASP A 98 13.15 3.79 -7.77
N ALA A 99 13.87 4.82 -7.30
CA ALA A 99 15.00 4.67 -6.39
C ALA A 99 14.57 4.42 -4.93
N GLY A 100 13.27 4.57 -4.62
CA GLY A 100 12.75 4.50 -3.25
C GLY A 100 12.78 5.86 -2.54
N ILE A 101 12.62 5.84 -1.21
CA ILE A 101 12.71 7.02 -0.35
C ILE A 101 14.20 7.38 -0.18
N ALA A 102 14.54 8.67 -0.21
CA ALA A 102 15.90 9.13 0.09
C ALA A 102 16.42 8.59 1.42
N ASP A 103 17.69 8.18 1.46
CA ASP A 103 18.28 7.41 2.56
C ASP A 103 18.18 8.09 3.93
N ASP A 104 18.36 9.41 3.99
CA ASP A 104 18.28 10.19 5.22
C ASP A 104 16.85 10.25 5.77
N THR A 105 15.86 10.40 4.90
CA THR A 105 14.43 10.39 5.23
C THR A 105 14.02 9.00 5.67
N TYR A 106 14.44 7.96 4.93
CA TYR A 106 14.21 6.56 5.30
C TYR A 106 14.76 6.26 6.70
N GLN A 107 16.00 6.68 6.99
CA GLN A 107 16.60 6.49 8.32
C GLN A 107 15.85 7.25 9.41
N ALA A 108 15.42 8.49 9.14
CA ALA A 108 14.62 9.27 10.08
C ALA A 108 13.27 8.60 10.41
N LEU A 109 12.62 7.97 9.42
CA LEU A 109 11.40 7.19 9.62
C LEU A 109 11.65 5.96 10.49
N LEU A 110 12.70 5.18 10.21
CA LEU A 110 13.08 4.03 11.03
C LEU A 110 13.33 4.42 12.49
N ASP A 111 14.05 5.52 12.71
CA ASP A 111 14.36 5.98 14.06
C ASP A 111 13.13 6.57 14.76
N GLY A 112 12.22 7.18 14.01
CA GLY A 112 10.89 7.57 14.49
C GLY A 112 10.10 6.37 15.02
N VAL A 113 10.05 5.27 14.27
CA VAL A 113 9.36 4.05 14.69
C VAL A 113 9.99 3.43 15.94
N LYS A 114 11.32 3.35 16.00
CA LYS A 114 12.03 2.81 17.18
C LYS A 114 11.75 3.57 18.47
N LYS A 115 11.53 4.89 18.39
CA LYS A 115 11.24 5.74 19.55
C LYS A 115 9.92 5.41 20.25
N PHE A 116 8.98 4.74 19.57
CA PHE A 116 7.76 4.27 20.24
C PHE A 116 8.06 3.18 21.29
N GLY A 117 9.22 2.52 21.23
CA GLY A 117 9.60 1.48 22.21
C GLY A 117 8.71 0.24 22.18
N ASN A 118 7.84 0.11 21.17
CA ASN A 118 6.94 -1.02 21.01
C ASN A 118 7.71 -2.23 20.45
N LYS A 119 7.59 -3.38 21.11
CA LYS A 119 8.29 -4.60 20.69
C LYS A 119 7.86 -5.09 19.31
N GLU A 120 6.55 -5.12 19.03
CA GLU A 120 6.01 -5.56 17.73
C GLU A 120 6.54 -4.68 16.60
N PHE A 121 6.59 -3.36 16.81
CA PHE A 121 7.14 -2.44 15.82
C PHE A 121 8.63 -2.72 15.59
N ASN A 122 9.40 -2.85 16.66
CA ASN A 122 10.83 -3.13 16.54
C ASN A 122 11.09 -4.48 15.84
N ASP A 123 10.32 -5.52 16.16
CA ASP A 123 10.42 -6.82 15.51
C ASP A 123 10.05 -6.72 14.02
N ALA A 124 8.99 -5.99 13.67
CA ALA A 124 8.59 -5.78 12.28
C ALA A 124 9.64 -5.00 11.47
N LEU A 125 10.28 -3.98 12.07
CA LEU A 125 11.37 -3.25 11.42
C LEU A 125 12.55 -4.14 11.03
N THR A 126 12.84 -5.22 11.79
CA THR A 126 13.92 -6.16 11.43
C THR A 126 13.65 -6.95 10.15
N ARG A 127 12.38 -7.00 9.71
CA ARG A 127 11.93 -7.72 8.52
C ARG A 127 11.77 -6.81 7.31
N VAL A 128 12.01 -5.51 7.45
CA VAL A 128 11.92 -4.56 6.34
C VAL A 128 13.14 -4.72 5.43
N TYR A 129 12.89 -4.88 4.12
CA TYR A 129 13.92 -4.95 3.09
C TYR A 129 13.52 -4.12 1.88
N ARG A 130 14.51 -3.66 1.12
CA ARG A 130 14.27 -2.88 -0.11
C ARG A 130 13.88 -3.81 -1.25
N ILE A 131 12.75 -3.52 -1.88
CA ILE A 131 12.32 -4.18 -3.12
C ILE A 131 12.81 -3.33 -4.29
N LYS A 132 13.54 -3.93 -5.22
CA LYS A 132 13.92 -3.26 -6.47
C LYS A 132 12.68 -3.06 -7.33
N GLN A 133 12.44 -1.83 -7.78
CA GLN A 133 11.40 -1.53 -8.76
C GLN A 133 11.84 -2.09 -10.14
N ASP A 134 10.93 -2.74 -10.86
CA ASP A 134 11.22 -3.48 -12.10
C ASP A 134 10.82 -2.76 -13.39
N GLY A 135 10.23 -1.58 -13.30
CA GLY A 135 9.80 -0.75 -14.42
C GLY A 135 8.62 -1.30 -15.21
N SER A 136 8.09 -2.47 -14.84
CA SER A 136 7.17 -3.26 -15.66
C SER A 136 5.89 -2.53 -16.06
N ARG A 137 5.49 -1.51 -15.29
CA ARG A 137 4.29 -0.72 -15.51
C ARG A 137 4.56 0.77 -15.75
N HIS A 138 5.80 1.12 -16.15
CA HIS A 138 6.11 2.50 -16.51
C HIS A 138 5.32 2.93 -17.75
N GLY A 139 4.53 4.00 -17.62
CA GLY A 139 3.72 4.54 -18.72
C GLY A 139 2.35 3.87 -18.88
N ASP A 140 2.07 2.81 -18.11
CA ASP A 140 0.73 2.24 -18.07
C ASP A 140 -0.28 3.26 -17.51
N PRO A 141 -1.52 3.28 -18.05
CA PRO A 141 -2.58 4.07 -17.45
C PRO A 141 -2.85 3.59 -16.03
N TYR A 142 -3.27 4.53 -15.17
CA TYR A 142 -3.75 4.17 -13.84
C TYR A 142 -4.89 3.16 -13.97
N PRO A 143 -4.82 2.03 -13.25
CA PRO A 143 -5.85 0.99 -13.36
C PRO A 143 -7.18 1.53 -12.85
N VAL A 144 -8.20 1.56 -13.70
CA VAL A 144 -9.58 1.93 -13.35
C VAL A 144 -10.36 0.67 -13.00
N CYS A 145 -11.10 0.63 -11.88
CA CYS A 145 -11.92 -0.54 -11.53
C CYS A 145 -13.00 -0.77 -12.59
N ASN A 146 -12.78 -1.78 -13.44
CA ASN A 146 -13.78 -2.31 -14.37
C ASN A 146 -14.31 -3.66 -13.86
N ALA A 147 -15.00 -4.45 -14.70
CA ALA A 147 -15.51 -5.76 -14.31
C ALA A 147 -14.41 -6.70 -13.75
N THR A 148 -13.19 -6.63 -14.28
CA THR A 148 -12.04 -7.45 -13.84
C THR A 148 -11.63 -7.17 -12.39
N CYS A 149 -11.68 -5.89 -11.98
CA CYS A 149 -11.41 -5.48 -10.61
C CYS A 149 -12.40 -6.12 -9.61
N LYS A 150 -13.67 -6.34 -10.00
CA LYS A 150 -14.69 -6.90 -9.09
C LYS A 150 -14.53 -8.38 -8.81
N GLU A 151 -13.76 -9.10 -9.62
CA GLU A 151 -13.66 -10.54 -9.50
C GLU A 151 -12.35 -10.99 -8.86
N ASN A 152 -11.26 -10.21 -8.98
CA ASN A 152 -9.90 -10.68 -8.69
C ASN A 152 -9.71 -12.14 -9.17
N GLY A 153 -10.33 -12.47 -10.31
CA GLY A 153 -10.38 -13.83 -10.84
C GLY A 153 -9.00 -14.18 -11.34
N MET A 154 -8.41 -15.24 -10.78
CA MET A 154 -7.19 -15.83 -11.31
C MET A 154 -7.40 -16.16 -12.80
N TRP A 155 -6.48 -15.69 -13.65
CA TRP A 155 -6.36 -16.12 -15.04
C TRP A 155 -5.60 -17.45 -15.11
#